data_AF-A0A2G9P3T5-F1
#
_entry.id   AF-A0A2G9P3T5-F1
#
_cell.length_a   1.000
_cell.length_b   1.000
_cell.length_c   1.000
_cell.angle_alpha   90.00
_cell.angle_beta   90.00
_cell.angle_gamma   90.00
#
_symmetry.space_group_name_H-M   'P 1'
#
loop_
_entity.id
_entity.type
_entity.pdbx_description
1 polymer ?
#
loop_
_entity_poly.entity_id
_entity_poly.type
_entity_poly.pdbx_seq_one_letter_code
_entity_poly.pdbx_strand_id
1 'polypeptide(L)' 'MHIGEKRLGTSEVMWMLLKKKHISFVSAQVLIREIMVCNLDLQKIKEDINDIEKRFKNIIDVLGKIKNTPTFIKFFLFF' A
#
# COMPACT_ATOMS: atom_id res chain seq x y z
N MET A 1 16.07 24.65 48.13
CA MET A 1 16.55 24.58 46.73
C MET A 1 15.50 25.25 45.85
N HIS A 2 15.67 26.55 45.55
CA HIS A 2 14.76 27.25 44.64
C HIS A 2 15.16 26.92 43.21
N ILE A 3 14.28 26.24 42.48
CA ILE A 3 14.42 26.04 41.04
C ILE A 3 14.13 27.40 40.41
N GLY A 4 15.17 28.08 39.92
CA GLY A 4 15.03 29.35 39.20
C GLY A 4 14.32 29.12 37.87
N GLU A 5 13.18 29.77 37.68
CA GLU A 5 12.42 29.72 36.44
C GLU A 5 13.17 30.50 35.34
N LYS A 6 13.74 29.78 34.37
CA LYS A 6 14.32 30.40 33.17
C LYS A 6 13.18 30.92 32.28
N ARG A 7 12.96 32.24 32.26
CA ARG A 7 12.08 32.88 31.27
C ARG A 7 12.80 32.97 29.92
N LEU A 8 12.22 32.35 28.90
CA LEU A 8 12.63 32.53 27.51
C LEU A 8 12.20 33.92 27.02
N GLY A 9 13.07 34.57 26.25
CA GLY A 9 12.74 35.84 25.61
C GLY A 9 11.70 35.68 24.50
N THR A 10 10.97 36.74 24.19
CA THR A 10 9.96 36.77 23.10
C THR A 10 10.54 36.35 21.75
N SER A 11 11.78 36.75 21.45
CA SER A 11 12.48 36.36 20.22
C SER A 11 12.84 34.87 20.17
N GLU A 12 13.20 34.27 21.31
CA GLU A 12 13.53 32.84 21.40
C GLU A 12 12.28 31.98 21.18
N VAL A 13 11.16 32.37 21.79
CA VAL A 13 9.85 31.73 21.59
C VAL A 13 9.42 31.82 20.12
N MET A 14 9.60 32.99 19.48
CA MET A 14 9.25 33.17 18.07
C MET A 14 10.09 32.28 17.14
N TRP A 15 11.39 32.15 17.39
CA TRP A 15 12.27 31.27 16.62
C TRP A 15 11.90 29.80 16.77
N MET A 16 11.57 29.35 17.99
CA MET A 16 11.10 27.98 18.24
C MET A 16 9.81 27.68 17.48
N LEU A 17 8.86 28.61 17.46
CA LEU A 17 7.60 28.45 16.72
C LEU A 17 7.84 28.37 15.21
N LEU A 18 8.70 29.23 14.66
CA LEU A 18 9.05 29.21 13.24
C LEU A 18 9.72 27.89 12.85
N LYS A 19 10.69 27.43 13.65
CA LYS A 19 11.39 26.16 13.44
C LYS A 19 10.42 24.98 13.46
N LYS A 20 9.49 24.95 14.44
CA LYS A 20 8.45 23.90 14.52
C LYS A 20 7.54 23.90 13.29
N LYS A 21 7.12 25.08 12.83
CA LYS A 21 6.31 25.22 11.61
C LYS A 21 7.06 24.74 10.37
N HIS A 22 8.33 25.11 10.23
CA HIS A 22 9.17 24.68 9.12
C HIS A 22 9.34 23.15 9.09
N ILE A 23 9.62 22.52 10.25
CA ILE A 23 9.72 21.05 10.35
C ILE A 23 8.40 20.39 9.96
N SER A 24 7.26 20.91 10.46
CA SER A 24 5.93 20.38 10.12
C SER A 24 5.63 20.46 8.62
N PHE A 25 6.09 21.52 7.95
CA PHE A 25 5.90 21.67 6.52
C PHE A 25 6.79 20.69 5.74
N VAL A 26 8.07 20.57 6.12
CA VAL A 26 8.99 19.61 5.50
C VAL A 26 8.49 18.18 5.68
N SER A 27 8.03 17.80 6.88
CA SER A 27 7.45 16.47 7.11
C SER A 27 6.18 16.25 6.30
N ALA A 28 5.31 17.26 6.17
CA ALA A 28 4.12 17.16 5.34
C ALA A 28 4.47 16.94 3.86
N GLN A 29 5.50 17.62 3.34
CA GLN A 29 5.96 17.41 1.97
C GLN A 29 6.50 15.99 1.73
N VAL A 30 7.27 15.44 2.67
CA VAL A 30 7.77 14.06 2.60
C VAL A 30 6.60 13.08 2.58
N LEU A 31 5.65 13.22 3.49
CA LEU A 31 4.46 12.37 3.56
C LEU A 31 3.63 12.42 2.27
N ILE A 32 3.47 13.60 1.65
CA ILE A 32 2.77 13.73 0.37
C ILE A 32 3.49 12.91 -0.72
N ARG A 33 4.82 12.96 -0.78
CA ARG A 33 5.59 12.18 -1.76
C ARG A 33 5.46 10.68 -1.52
N GLU A 34 5.52 10.25 -0.25
CA GLU A 34 5.33 8.84 0.11
C GLU A 34 3.93 8.36 -0.30
N ILE A 35 2.88 9.14 -0.01
CA ILE A 35 1.50 8.83 -0.44
C ILE A 35 1.40 8.72 -1.96
N MET A 36 2.06 9.62 -2.71
CA MET A 36 2.08 9.55 -4.18
C MET A 36 2.73 8.27 -4.70
N VAL A 37 3.85 7.84 -4.10
CA VAL A 37 4.51 6.57 -4.45
C VAL A 37 3.61 5.38 -4.10
N CYS A 38 3.05 5.35 -2.90
CA CYS A 38 2.11 4.31 -2.48
C CYS A 38 0.90 4.21 -3.43
N ASN A 39 0.38 5.33 -3.93
CA ASN A 39 -0.73 5.34 -4.88
C ASN A 39 -0.35 4.71 -6.23
N LEU A 40 0.89 4.91 -6.70
CA LEU A 40 1.39 4.26 -7.91
C LEU A 40 1.55 2.75 -7.71
N ASP A 41 2.08 2.33 -6.57
CA ASP A 41 2.23 0.91 -6.26
C ASP A 41 0.87 0.22 -6.08
N LEU A 42 -0.11 0.92 -5.50
CA LEU A 42 -1.49 0.42 -5.42
C LEU A 42 -2.12 0.20 -6.80
N GLN A 43 -1.84 1.08 -7.77
CA GLN A 43 -2.32 0.89 -9.15
C GLN A 43 -1.71 -0.36 -9.80
N LYS A 44 -0.41 -0.60 -9.62
CA LYS A 44 0.25 -1.81 -10.13
C LYS A 44 -0.33 -3.08 -9.51
N ILE A 45 -0.53 -3.11 -8.18
CA ILE A 45 -1.15 -4.24 -7.49
C ILE A 45 -2.54 -4.53 -8.05
N LYS A 46 -3.33 -3.48 -8.36
CA LYS A 46 -4.65 -3.64 -8.96
C LYS A 46 -4.58 -4.27 -10.36
N GLU A 47 -3.59 -3.88 -11.17
CA GLU A 47 -3.35 -4.47 -12.49
C GLU A 47 -2.93 -5.94 -12.39
N ASP A 48 -2.02 -6.26 -11.46
CA ASP A 48 -1.55 -7.62 -11.20
C ASP A 48 -2.70 -8.54 -10.77
N ILE A 49 -3.58 -8.06 -9.89
CA ILE A 49 -4.78 -8.81 -9.47
C ILE A 49 -5.69 -9.10 -10.68
N ASN A 50 -5.92 -8.11 -11.53
CA ASN A 50 -6.75 -8.28 -12.73
C ASN A 50 -6.12 -9.28 -13.74
N ASP A 51 -4.80 -9.32 -13.86
CA ASP A 51 -4.12 -10.35 -14.66
C ASP A 51 -4.31 -11.75 -14.04
N ILE A 52 -4.11 -11.88 -12.73
CA ILE A 52 -4.31 -13.14 -11.99
C ILE A 52 -5.75 -13.64 -12.15
N GLU A 53 -6.74 -12.76 -12.03
CA GLU A 53 -8.16 -13.12 -12.22
C GLU A 53 -8.43 -13.66 -13.63
N LYS A 54 -7.83 -13.06 -14.67
CA LYS A 54 -7.97 -13.56 -16.05
C LYS A 54 -7.33 -14.93 -16.21
N ARG A 55 -6.12 -15.12 -15.68
CA ARG A 55 -5.42 -16.42 -15.74
C ARG A 55 -6.18 -17.49 -14.98
N PHE A 56 -6.76 -17.16 -13.83
CA PHE A 56 -7.60 -18.06 -13.05
C PHE A 56 -8.86 -18.49 -13.81
N LYS A 57 -9.56 -17.55 -14.47
CA LYS A 57 -10.71 -17.88 -15.34
C LYS A 57 -10.33 -18.83 -16.46
N ASN A 58 -9.17 -18.62 -17.11
CA ASN A 58 -8.69 -19.52 -18.16
C ASN A 58 -8.38 -20.92 -17.62
N ILE A 59 -7.80 -21.04 -16.42
CA ILE A 59 -7.55 -22.33 -15.78
C ILE A 59 -8.87 -23.05 -15.49
N ILE A 60 -9.87 -22.35 -14.95
CA ILE A 60 -11.20 -22.93 -14.71
C ILE A 60 -11.84 -23.41 -16.01
N ASP A 61 -11.78 -22.62 -17.09
CA ASP A 61 -12.32 -23.00 -18.40
C ASP A 61 -11.65 -24.27 -18.93
N VAL A 62 -10.32 -24.35 -18.87
CA VAL A 62 -9.56 -25.54 -19.30
C VAL A 62 -9.91 -26.76 -18.45
N LEU A 63 -9.97 -26.61 -17.13
CA LEU A 63 -10.35 -27.71 -16.23
C LEU A 63 -11.79 -28.19 -16.49
N GLY A 64 -12.72 -27.27 -16.74
CA GLY A 64 -14.09 -27.60 -17.14
C GLY A 64 -14.12 -28.42 -18.43
N LYS A 65 -13.32 -28.04 -19.43
CA LYS A 65 -13.19 -28.81 -20.68
C LYS A 65 -12.62 -30.21 -20.44
N ILE A 66 -11.56 -30.34 -19.65
CA ILE A 66 -10.94 -31.63 -19.32
C ILE A 66 -11.94 -32.54 -18.61
N LYS A 67 -12.64 -32.04 -17.58
CA LYS A 67 -13.61 -32.82 -16.80
C LYS A 67 -14.76 -33.35 -17.66
N ASN A 68 -15.19 -32.59 -18.67
CA ASN A 68 -16.27 -32.99 -19.57
C ASN A 68 -15.83 -33.97 -20.66
N THR A 69 -14.54 -34.31 -20.77
CA THR A 69 -14.09 -35.33 -21.72
C THR A 69 -14.48 -36.73 -21.23
N PRO A 70 -15.04 -37.60 -22.10
CA PRO A 70 -15.35 -38.99 -21.74
C PRO A 70 -14.13 -39.76 -21.23
N THR A 71 -12.93 -39.40 -21.68
CA THR A 71 -11.66 -40.00 -21.26
C THR A 71 -11.35 -39.72 -19.80
N PHE A 72 -11.51 -38.47 -19.33
CA PHE A 72 -11.30 -38.10 -17.94
C PHE A 72 -12.36 -38.72 -17.02
N ILE A 73 -13.63 -38.70 -17.45
CA ILE A 73 -14.73 -39.34 -16.72
C ILE A 73 -14.48 -40.84 -16.57
N LYS A 74 -14.05 -41.53 -17.64
CA LYS A 74 -13.68 -42.95 -17.58
C LYS A 74 -12.48 -43.22 -16.68
N PHE A 75 -11.45 -42.37 -16.72
CA PHE A 75 -10.30 -42.49 -15.83
C PHE A 75 -10.73 -42.41 -14.35
N PHE A 76 -11.68 -41.53 -14.03
CA PHE A 76 -12.19 -41.36 -12.66
C PHE A 76 -13.18 -42.45 -12.21
N LEU A 77 -13.90 -43.08 -13.15
CA LEU A 77 -14.89 -44.14 -12.85
C LEU A 77 -14.29 -45.55 -12.85
N PHE A 78 -13.09 -45.74 -13.40
CA PHE A 78 -12.43 -47.05 -13.56
C PHE A 78 -11.25 -47.27 -12.60
N PHE A 79 -10.90 -46.25 -11.80
CA PHE A 79 -10.03 -46.34 -10.63
C PHE A 79 -10.89 -46.30 -9.37
#